data_AF-A0A1I8B6F8-F1
#
_entry.id   AF-A0A1I8B6F8-F1
#
_cell.length_a   1.000
_cell.length_b   1.000
_cell.length_c   1.000
_cell.angle_alpha   90.00
_cell.angle_beta   90.00
_cell.angle_gamma   90.00
#
_symmetry.space_group_name_H-M   'P 1'
#
loop_
_entity.id
_entity.type
_entity.pdbx_description
1 polymer ?
#
loop_
_entity_poly.entity_id
_entity_poly.type
_entity_poly.pdbx_seq_one_letter_code
_entity_poly.pdbx_strand_id
1 'polypeptide(L)'
;MIGLNENAPVIFLLNGPGTLMRGQLYQKSSWKSGDVFGYGIIFPSKKDSKILPYVFFTKNGRRIGNKFSLKKDTDNLFPYFKLRSCSIEINFGNDLENEPFVYNTLKHNI
;
A
#
# COMPACT_ATOMS: atom_id res chain seq x y z
N MET A 1 -11.42 1.37 -0.12
CA MET A 1 -10.35 0.34 -0.02
C MET A 1 -9.27 0.66 -1.03
N ILE A 2 -8.01 0.61 -0.62
CA ILE A 2 -6.84 0.89 -1.49
C ILE A 2 -5.81 -0.21 -1.20
N GLY A 3 -5.17 -0.76 -2.23
CA GLY A 3 -4.00 -1.61 -2.05
C GLY A 3 -3.62 -2.37 -3.30
N LEU A 4 -3.20 -3.63 -3.14
CA LEU A 4 -2.65 -4.46 -4.20
C LEU A 4 -3.47 -5.73 -4.39
N ASN A 5 -3.68 -6.09 -5.65
CA ASN A 5 -4.31 -7.35 -6.01
C ASN A 5 -3.26 -8.34 -6.54
N GLU A 6 -3.40 -9.59 -6.10
CA GLU A 6 -2.70 -10.78 -6.56
C GLU A 6 -3.78 -11.88 -6.63
N ASN A 7 -3.63 -12.88 -7.50
CA ASN A 7 -4.54 -14.04 -7.55
C ASN A 7 -4.75 -14.74 -6.18
N ALA A 8 -3.90 -14.47 -5.17
CA ALA A 8 -4.18 -14.32 -3.73
C ALA A 8 -2.83 -14.14 -2.98
N PRO A 9 -2.72 -13.41 -1.84
CA PRO A 9 -3.73 -12.65 -1.11
C PRO A 9 -3.72 -11.15 -1.44
N VAL A 10 -4.90 -10.56 -1.51
CA VAL A 10 -5.04 -9.11 -1.66
C VAL A 10 -4.68 -8.38 -0.37
N ILE A 11 -3.86 -7.34 -0.47
CA ILE A 11 -3.35 -6.55 0.66
C ILE A 11 -3.98 -5.14 0.60
N PHE A 12 -4.78 -4.75 1.59
CA PHE A 12 -5.53 -3.48 1.52
C PHE A 12 -5.58 -2.64 2.80
N LEU A 13 -5.72 -1.32 2.62
CA LEU A 13 -6.27 -0.38 3.59
C LEU A 13 -7.80 -0.31 3.48
N LEU A 14 -8.50 -0.49 4.60
CA LEU A 14 -9.95 -0.48 4.69
C LEU A 14 -10.46 0.63 5.62
N ASN A 15 -11.43 1.40 5.13
CA ASN A 15 -12.24 2.33 5.91
C ASN A 15 -13.70 1.86 5.90
N GLY A 16 -14.14 1.25 6.99
CA GLY A 16 -15.52 0.79 7.15
C GLY A 16 -15.68 -0.49 8.00
N PRO A 17 -16.93 -0.89 8.27
CA PRO A 17 -17.27 -2.01 9.16
C PRO A 17 -17.09 -3.40 8.52
N GLY A 18 -16.51 -3.49 7.31
CA GLY A 18 -16.48 -4.71 6.51
C GLY A 18 -15.99 -5.94 7.29
N THR A 19 -16.80 -6.99 7.29
CA THR A 19 -16.42 -8.36 7.61
C THR A 19 -15.64 -8.96 6.44
N LEU A 20 -14.52 -9.62 6.74
CA LEU A 20 -13.56 -10.02 5.71
C LEU A 20 -13.81 -11.41 5.18
N MET A 21 -13.44 -11.60 3.92
CA MET A 21 -13.29 -12.91 3.30
C MET A 21 -12.00 -13.56 3.83
N ARG A 22 -12.06 -14.88 4.10
CA ARG A 22 -10.92 -15.68 4.56
C ARG A 22 -9.75 -15.52 3.58
N GLY A 23 -8.55 -15.21 4.10
CA GLY A 23 -7.32 -15.11 3.28
C GLY A 23 -6.92 -13.71 2.79
N GLN A 24 -7.62 -12.65 3.18
CA GLN A 24 -7.21 -11.26 2.85
C GLN A 24 -6.33 -10.68 3.96
N LEU A 25 -5.23 -10.03 3.57
CA LEU A 25 -4.37 -9.25 4.46
C LEU A 25 -4.83 -7.80 4.43
N TYR A 26 -5.12 -7.20 5.58
CA TYR A 26 -5.66 -5.85 5.58
C TYR A 26 -5.30 -5.07 6.85
N GLN A 27 -5.43 -3.76 6.74
CA GLN A 27 -5.27 -2.83 7.83
C GLN A 27 -6.44 -1.84 7.86
N LYS A 28 -7.08 -1.71 9.02
CA LYS A 28 -8.12 -0.69 9.22
C LYS A 28 -7.47 0.67 9.44
N SER A 29 -8.02 1.68 8.81
CA SER A 29 -7.65 3.07 9.04
C SER A 29 -8.88 3.95 8.86
N SER A 30 -9.12 4.87 9.79
CA SER A 30 -10.17 5.88 9.63
C SER A 30 -9.74 6.91 8.59
N TRP A 31 -10.63 7.27 7.68
CA TRP A 31 -10.36 8.25 6.64
C TRP A 31 -11.16 9.53 6.91
N LYS A 32 -10.53 10.69 6.67
CA LYS A 32 -11.18 11.99 6.61
C LYS A 32 -10.85 12.68 5.29
N SER A 33 -11.66 13.67 4.92
CA SER A 33 -11.38 14.51 3.75
C SER A 33 -9.99 15.13 3.86
N GLY A 34 -9.24 15.13 2.76
CA GLY A 34 -7.86 15.61 2.68
C GLY A 34 -6.79 14.67 3.22
N ASP A 35 -7.13 13.49 3.76
CA ASP A 35 -6.11 12.48 4.06
C ASP A 35 -5.45 11.97 2.77
N VAL A 36 -4.12 11.95 2.74
CA VAL A 36 -3.33 11.36 1.66
C VAL A 36 -2.87 9.97 2.09
N PHE A 37 -3.29 8.96 1.34
CA PHE A 37 -2.86 7.58 1.55
C PHE A 37 -1.85 7.18 0.48
N GLY A 38 -0.81 6.47 0.91
CA GLY A 38 0.14 5.85 0.01
C GLY A 38 0.35 4.39 0.36
N TYR A 39 0.91 3.64 -0.58
CA TYR A 39 1.46 2.32 -0.33
C TYR A 39 2.72 2.15 -1.17
N GLY A 40 3.62 1.30 -0.70
CA GLY A 40 4.86 0.97 -1.40
C GLY A 40 5.14 -0.51 -1.31
N ILE A 41 5.84 -1.01 -2.33
CA ILE A 41 6.36 -2.38 -2.38
C ILE A 41 7.88 -2.27 -2.31
N ILE A 42 8.49 -3.05 -1.42
CA ILE A 42 9.94 -3.17 -1.34
C ILE A 42 10.34 -4.54 -1.86
N PHE A 43 11.25 -4.54 -2.82
CA PHE A 43 11.98 -5.72 -3.28
C PHE A 43 13.42 -5.61 -2.76
N PRO A 44 13.77 -6.32 -1.67
CA PRO A 44 15.12 -6.30 -1.12
C PRO A 44 16.17 -6.77 -2.13
N SER A 45 17.41 -6.33 -1.92
CA SER A 45 18.54 -6.82 -2.71
C SER A 45 18.66 -8.34 -2.61
N LYS A 46 19.09 -8.99 -3.70
CA LYS A 46 19.35 -10.44 -3.71
C LYS A 46 20.37 -10.88 -2.65
N LYS A 47 21.24 -9.97 -2.19
CA LYS A 47 22.22 -10.20 -1.12
C LYS A 47 21.56 -10.36 0.26
N ASP A 48 20.38 -9.76 0.46
CA ASP A 48 19.61 -9.82 1.70
C ASP A 48 18.51 -10.89 1.61
N SER A 49 18.91 -12.12 1.30
CA SER A 49 17.99 -13.26 1.09
C SER A 49 17.11 -13.62 2.29
N LYS A 50 17.38 -13.04 3.47
CA LYS A 50 16.58 -13.18 4.69
C LYS A 50 15.34 -12.30 4.70
N ILE A 51 15.30 -11.24 3.88
CA ILE A 51 14.18 -10.30 3.83
C ILE A 51 13.31 -10.64 2.62
N LEU A 52 12.07 -11.04 2.88
CA LEU A 52 11.07 -11.21 1.82
C LEU A 52 10.62 -9.86 1.28
N PRO A 53 10.20 -9.76 0.01
CA PRO A 53 9.51 -8.59 -0.49
C PRO A 53 8.30 -8.26 0.40
N TYR A 54 7.95 -6.99 0.55
CA TYR A 54 6.84 -6.61 1.41
C TYR A 54 6.13 -5.35 0.95
N VAL A 55 4.87 -5.25 1.36
CA VAL A 55 4.01 -4.07 1.19
C VAL A 55 3.96 -3.30 2.49
N PHE A 56 3.99 -1.98 2.41
CA PHE A 56 3.72 -1.10 3.54
C PHE A 56 2.78 0.02 3.12
N PHE A 57 2.09 0.59 4.12
CA PHE A 57 1.13 1.66 3.93
C PHE A 57 1.57 2.95 4.60
N THR A 58 1.12 4.08 4.05
CA THR A 58 1.37 5.41 4.61
C THR A 58 0.07 6.20 4.70
N LYS A 59 0.01 7.08 5.69
CA LYS A 59 -1.04 8.09 5.85
C LYS A 59 -0.36 9.42 6.16
N ASN A 60 -0.66 10.43 5.35
CA ASN A 60 -0.13 11.79 5.48
C ASN A 60 1.42 11.78 5.62
N GLY A 61 2.09 11.02 4.75
CA GLY A 61 3.56 10.93 4.71
C GLY A 61 4.21 10.08 5.80
N ARG A 62 3.44 9.41 6.66
CA ARG A 62 3.97 8.55 7.74
C ARG A 62 3.56 7.10 7.52
N ARG A 63 4.49 6.16 7.75
CA ARG A 63 4.20 4.73 7.70
C ARG A 63 3.18 4.37 8.79
N ILE A 64 2.20 3.53 8.46
CA ILE A 64 1.16 3.09 9.38
C ILE A 64 1.05 1.57 9.44
N GLY A 65 0.84 1.05 10.64
CA GLY A 65 0.64 -0.36 10.95
C GLY A 65 1.72 -1.30 10.41
N ASN A 66 1.32 -2.51 10.02
CA ASN A 66 2.26 -3.61 9.76
C ASN A 66 2.73 -3.64 8.31
N LYS A 67 3.94 -4.18 8.12
CA LYS A 67 4.39 -4.63 6.79
C LYS A 67 3.76 -5.99 6.48
N PHE A 68 3.39 -6.19 5.22
CA PHE A 68 2.83 -7.45 4.74
C PHE A 68 3.86 -8.14 3.84
N SER A 69 4.45 -9.23 4.31
CA SER A 69 5.39 -10.02 3.52
C SER A 69 4.69 -10.67 2.33
N LEU A 70 5.32 -10.56 1.17
CA LEU A 70 4.96 -11.22 -0.06
C LEU A 70 5.74 -12.53 -0.20
N LYS A 71 5.28 -13.40 -1.10
CA LYS A 71 6.05 -14.59 -1.48
C LYS A 71 7.24 -14.14 -2.34
N LYS A 72 8.29 -14.96 -2.36
CA LYS A 72 9.51 -14.67 -3.12
C LYS A 72 9.25 -14.51 -4.62
N ASP A 73 8.28 -15.27 -5.13
CA ASP A 73 7.94 -15.32 -6.54
C ASP A 73 6.66 -14.53 -6.85
N THR A 74 6.30 -13.56 -6.00
CA THR A 74 5.15 -12.67 -6.25
C THR A 74 5.43 -11.81 -7.47
N ASP A 75 4.59 -11.95 -8.50
CA ASP A 75 4.62 -11.19 -9.73
C ASP A 75 3.24 -10.54 -10.01
N ASN A 76 3.14 -9.80 -11.11
CA ASN A 76 1.88 -9.25 -11.63
C ASN A 76 1.07 -8.42 -10.60
N LEU A 77 1.76 -7.68 -9.74
CA LEU A 77 1.12 -6.77 -8.79
C LEU A 77 0.58 -5.55 -9.51
N PHE A 78 -0.69 -5.25 -9.31
CA PHE A 78 -1.30 -4.03 -9.82
C PHE A 78 -2.06 -3.26 -8.73
N PRO A 79 -2.06 -1.92 -8.82
CA PRO A 79 -2.91 -1.07 -7.99
C PRO A 79 -4.38 -1.49 -8.04
N TYR A 80 -5.03 -1.57 -6.88
CA TYR A 80 -6.45 -1.88 -6.77
C TYR A 80 -7.18 -0.92 -5.83
N PHE A 81 -8.31 -0.39 -6.31
CA PHE A 81 -9.11 0.59 -5.61
C PHE A 81 -10.59 0.18 -5.63
N LYS A 82 -11.27 0.32 -4.49
CA LYS A 82 -12.72 0.17 -4.39
C LYS A 82 -13.30 1.29 -3.55
N LEU A 83 -14.13 2.12 -4.17
CA LEU A 83 -14.72 3.30 -3.56
C LEU A 83 -16.20 3.05 -3.24
N ARG A 84 -16.68 3.68 -2.17
CA ARG A 84 -18.10 3.72 -1.82
C ARG A 84 -18.41 5.16 -1.44
N SER A 85 -19.21 5.83 -2.27
CA SER A 85 -19.69 7.20 -2.01
C SER A 85 -18.58 8.22 -1.74
N CYS A 86 -17.44 8.10 -2.43
CA CYS A 86 -16.35 9.07 -2.37
C CYS A 86 -15.61 9.17 -3.71
N SER A 87 -14.92 10.28 -3.93
CA SER A 87 -13.95 10.46 -5.01
C SER A 87 -12.54 10.41 -4.44
N ILE A 88 -11.58 10.05 -5.29
CA ILE A 88 -10.15 10.13 -4.99
C ILE A 88 -9.44 10.72 -6.20
N GLU A 89 -8.30 11.33 -5.94
CA GLU A 89 -7.28 11.63 -6.93
C GLU A 89 -6.14 10.64 -6.76
N ILE A 90 -5.50 10.24 -7.86
CA ILE A 90 -4.43 9.25 -7.83
C ILE A 90 -3.19 9.85 -8.47
N ASN A 91 -2.10 9.87 -7.72
CA ASN A 91 -0.79 10.27 -8.20
C ASN A 91 0.10 9.02 -8.37
N PHE A 92 0.46 8.71 -9.62
CA PHE A 92 1.38 7.62 -9.98
C PHE A 92 2.84 8.06 -10.10
N GLY A 93 3.16 9.32 -9.81
CA GLY A 93 4.48 9.90 -9.91
C GLY A 93 4.84 10.40 -11.32
N ASN A 94 3.85 10.81 -12.11
CA ASN A 94 4.08 11.32 -13.47
C ASN A 94 4.75 12.71 -13.46
N ASP A 95 4.54 13.49 -12.40
CA ASP A 95 5.16 14.80 -12.19
C ASP A 95 5.64 14.91 -10.74
N LEU A 96 6.90 14.55 -10.48
CA LEU A 96 7.47 14.60 -9.14
C LEU A 96 7.94 16.00 -8.73
N GLU A 97 7.98 16.96 -9.66
CA GLU A 97 8.37 18.33 -9.39
C GLU A 97 7.19 19.13 -8.82
N ASN A 98 6.03 19.05 -9.49
CA ASN A 98 4.82 19.76 -9.08
C ASN A 98 3.92 18.92 -8.16
N GLU A 99 3.94 17.59 -8.31
CA GLU A 99 3.12 16.65 -7.53
C GLU A 99 3.98 15.56 -6.86
N PRO A 100 4.87 15.92 -5.93
CA PRO A 100 5.72 14.94 -5.25
C PRO A 100 4.89 13.98 -4.37
N PHE A 101 5.41 12.76 -4.17
CA PHE A 101 4.87 11.87 -3.15
C PHE A 101 4.99 12.50 -1.75
N VAL A 102 3.91 12.44 -0.97
CA VAL A 102 3.90 12.93 0.42
C VAL A 102 4.83 12.09 1.32
N TYR A 103 5.00 10.80 1.00
CA TYR A 103 5.96 9.95 1.69
C TYR A 103 7.36 10.12 1.11
N ASN A 104 8.34 10.43 1.97
CA ASN A 104 9.74 10.52 1.55
C ASN A 104 10.34 9.11 1.38
N THR A 105 10.42 8.65 0.14
CA THR A 105 10.94 7.33 -0.23
C THR A 105 12.44 7.17 0.07
N LEU A 106 13.22 8.27 0.05
CA LEU A 106 14.65 8.25 0.35
C LEU A 106 14.95 7.97 1.84
N LYS A 107 13.95 8.18 2.71
CA LYS A 107 14.05 7.89 4.15
C LYS A 107 13.51 6.51 4.52
N HIS A 108 13.28 5.64 3.54
CA HIS A 108 12.84 4.28 3.80
C HIS A 108 14.00 3.42 4.28
N ASN A 109 14.00 3.07 5.56
CA ASN A 109 14.95 2.11 6.12
C ASN A 109 14.44 0.68 5.83
N ILE A 110 15.23 -0.09 5.09
CA ILE A 110 14.98 -1.51 4.76
C ILE A 110 15.44 -2.39 5.92
#